data_AF-A0A661PEJ5-F1
#
_entry.id   AF-A0A661PEJ5-F1
#
_cell.length_a   1.000
_cell.length_b   1.000
_cell.length_c   1.000
_cell.angle_alpha   90.00
_cell.angle_beta   90.00
_cell.angle_gamma   90.00
#
_symmetry.space_group_name_H-M   'P 1'
#
loop_
_entity.id
_entity.type
_entity.pdbx_description
1 polymer ?
#
loop_
_entity_poly.entity_id
_entity_poly.type
_entity_poly.pdbx_seq_one_letter_code
_entity_poly.pdbx_strand_id
1 'polypeptide(L)'
;MYYQEEKEGIDAGWIRRAQHLAVGVYRPGRGHPAWEVLAPARLRFGRRDAVSDEWFILQDHGTAMYDNIQGLQLPQSNQILIA
;
A
#
# COMPACT_ATOMS: atom_id res chain seq x y z
N MET A 1 7.44 -4.12 10.38
CA MET A 1 7.49 -2.91 9.53
C MET A 1 6.23 -2.08 9.64
N TYR A 2 5.04 -2.71 9.56
CA TYR A 2 3.74 -2.06 9.70
C TYR A 2 3.60 -1.21 10.98
N TYR A 3 3.81 -1.79 12.15
CA TYR A 3 3.75 -1.08 13.44
C TYR A 3 4.72 0.10 13.61
N GLN A 4 5.83 0.13 12.85
CA GLN A 4 6.81 1.21 12.94
C GLN A 4 6.36 2.41 12.08
N GLU A 5 5.77 2.14 10.90
CA GLU A 5 5.19 3.19 10.07
C GLU A 5 4.00 3.86 10.78
N GLU A 6 3.07 3.09 11.35
CA GLU A 6 1.88 3.66 11.99
C GLU A 6 2.22 4.61 13.16
N LYS A 7 3.30 4.31 13.90
CA LYS A 7 3.71 5.06 15.09
C LYS A 7 4.68 6.20 14.79
N GLU A 8 5.65 5.97 13.90
CA GLU A 8 6.79 6.89 13.71
C GLU A 8 6.82 7.50 12.30
N GLY A 9 6.10 6.93 11.34
CA GLY A 9 6.24 7.23 9.91
C GLY A 9 7.47 6.58 9.29
N ILE A 10 7.55 6.61 7.97
CA ILE A 10 8.67 6.11 7.18
C ILE A 10 9.80 7.14 7.11
N ASP A 11 11.02 6.65 7.10
CA ASP A 11 12.24 7.39 6.81
C ASP A 11 13.16 6.61 5.85
N ALA A 12 14.32 7.15 5.52
CA ALA A 12 15.28 6.49 4.63
C ALA A 12 15.73 5.12 5.14
N GLY A 13 15.82 4.93 6.47
CA GLY A 13 16.16 3.66 7.08
C GLY A 13 15.05 2.63 6.90
N TRP A 14 13.80 3.05 7.09
CA TRP A 14 12.63 2.23 6.81
C TRP A 14 12.58 1.83 5.33
N ILE A 15 12.74 2.79 4.41
CA ILE A 15 12.72 2.56 2.95
C ILE A 15 13.76 1.52 2.56
N ARG A 16 15.01 1.67 3.02
CA ARG A 16 16.08 0.72 2.71
C ARG A 16 15.77 -0.70 3.20
N ARG A 17 15.10 -0.84 4.34
CA ARG A 17 14.63 -2.13 4.84
C ARG A 17 13.42 -2.64 4.07
N ALA A 18 12.52 -1.78 3.62
CA ALA A 18 11.32 -2.18 2.90
C ALA A 18 11.60 -2.53 1.43
N GLN A 19 12.66 -1.97 0.83
CA GLN A 19 12.93 -2.05 -0.61
C GLN A 19 12.97 -3.47 -1.18
N HIS A 20 13.51 -4.44 -0.43
CA HIS A 20 13.57 -5.85 -0.85
C HIS A 20 12.22 -6.59 -0.82
N LEU A 21 11.23 -6.03 -0.13
CA LEU A 21 9.85 -6.53 -0.06
C LEU A 21 8.88 -5.66 -0.86
N ALA A 22 9.38 -4.55 -1.43
CA ALA A 22 8.57 -3.61 -2.16
C ALA A 22 8.30 -4.13 -3.57
N VAL A 23 7.09 -3.88 -4.06
CA VAL A 23 6.66 -4.26 -5.40
C VAL A 23 6.38 -2.98 -6.17
N GLY A 24 7.07 -2.79 -7.29
CA GLY A 24 6.81 -1.67 -8.18
C GLY A 24 5.45 -1.85 -8.86
N VAL A 25 4.55 -0.89 -8.68
CA VAL A 25 3.23 -0.88 -9.32
C VAL A 25 3.08 0.35 -10.20
N TYR A 26 2.36 0.21 -11.32
CA TYR A 26 1.97 1.38 -12.11
C TYR A 26 0.98 2.22 -11.31
N ARG A 27 1.25 3.53 -11.17
CA ARG A 27 0.41 4.43 -10.36
C ARG A 27 -1.04 4.37 -10.84
N PRO A 28 -1.98 3.87 -10.02
CA PRO A 28 -3.35 3.74 -10.45
C PRO A 28 -3.99 5.11 -10.74
N GLY A 29 -4.91 5.15 -11.71
CA GLY A 29 -5.69 6.36 -11.99
C GLY A 29 -6.54 6.78 -10.80
N ARG A 30 -7.04 8.03 -10.81
CA ARG A 30 -8.00 8.48 -9.79
C ARG A 30 -9.26 7.62 -9.87
N GLY A 31 -9.70 7.05 -8.74
CA GLY A 31 -10.86 6.15 -8.67
C GLY A 31 -10.58 4.67 -8.93
N HIS A 32 -9.30 4.27 -9.09
CA HIS A 32 -8.94 2.86 -9.22
C HIS A 32 -9.15 2.07 -7.90
N PRO A 33 -9.62 0.81 -7.94
CA PRO A 33 -9.91 0.01 -6.74
C PRO A 33 -8.72 -0.24 -5.82
N ALA A 34 -7.51 -0.17 -6.37
CA ALA A 34 -6.28 -0.26 -5.60
C ALA A 34 -6.21 0.79 -4.47
N TRP A 35 -6.86 1.94 -4.61
CA TRP A 35 -6.90 2.96 -3.57
C TRP A 35 -7.77 2.58 -2.36
N GLU A 36 -8.59 1.54 -2.47
CA GLU A 36 -9.36 1.01 -1.32
C GLU A 36 -8.49 0.20 -0.37
N VAL A 37 -7.35 -0.31 -0.85
CA VAL A 37 -6.44 -1.18 -0.09
C VAL A 37 -5.03 -0.59 0.08
N LEU A 38 -4.71 0.49 -0.62
CA LEU A 38 -3.42 1.17 -0.52
C LEU A 38 -3.57 2.49 0.25
N ALA A 39 -2.91 2.59 1.40
CA ALA A 39 -2.80 3.83 2.15
C ALA A 39 -1.44 4.51 1.87
N PRO A 40 -1.38 5.83 1.64
CA PRO A 40 -0.10 6.51 1.50
C PRO A 40 0.65 6.46 2.83
N ALA A 41 1.93 6.08 2.78
CA ALA A 41 2.75 5.92 3.97
C ALA A 41 2.99 7.26 4.67
N ARG A 42 2.85 7.32 5.99
CA ARG A 42 3.12 8.54 6.76
C ARG A 42 4.60 8.85 6.75
N LEU A 43 4.98 10.11 6.55
CA LEU A 43 6.39 10.53 6.61
C LEU A 43 6.79 10.85 8.04
N ARG A 44 7.93 10.30 8.50
CA ARG A 44 8.48 10.60 9.82
C ARG A 44 8.89 12.06 9.96
N PHE A 45 9.45 12.62 8.89
CA PHE A 45 9.94 13.98 8.84
C PHE A 45 9.08 14.77 7.84
N GLY A 46 8.39 15.81 8.32
CA GLY A 46 7.48 16.61 7.51
C GLY A 46 6.55 17.47 8.35
N ARG A 47 5.61 18.15 7.69
CA ARG A 47 4.47 18.77 8.40
C ARG A 47 3.64 17.70 9.10
N ARG A 48 2.87 18.10 10.12
CA ARG A 48 1.89 17.20 10.76
C ARG A 48 1.01 16.60 9.66
N ASP A 49 0.91 15.27 9.63
CA ASP A 49 0.16 14.49 8.64
C ASP A 49 0.75 14.48 7.21
N ALA A 50 2.05 14.76 7.06
CA ALA A 50 2.74 14.54 5.79
C ALA A 50 2.73 13.06 5.41
N VAL A 51 2.33 12.77 4.17
CA VAL A 51 2.28 11.43 3.59
C VAL A 51 3.16 11.34 2.35
N SER A 52 3.58 10.13 1.99
CA SER A 52 4.38 9.89 0.80
C SER A 52 3.51 9.86 -0.45
N ASP A 53 4.02 10.45 -1.53
CA ASP A 53 3.43 10.35 -2.87
C ASP A 53 3.92 9.12 -3.65
N GLU A 54 4.92 8.41 -3.12
CA GLU A 54 5.61 7.30 -3.79
C GLU A 54 5.46 5.97 -3.06
N TRP A 55 5.40 6.01 -1.73
CA TRP A 55 5.30 4.82 -0.88
C TRP A 55 3.89 4.65 -0.36
N PHE A 56 3.34 3.46 -0.61
CA PHE A 56 2.01 3.07 -0.17
C PHE A 56 2.11 1.77 0.62
N ILE A 57 1.32 1.67 1.68
CA ILE A 57 1.21 0.50 2.53
C ILE A 57 -0.06 -0.25 2.13
N LEU A 58 0.09 -1.53 1.80
CA LEU A 58 -1.03 -2.44 1.63
C LEU A 58 -1.69 -2.65 3.00
N GLN A 59 -2.94 -2.22 3.11
CA GLN A 59 -3.78 -2.42 4.29
C GLN A 59 -4.36 -3.84 4.23
N ASP A 60 -3.84 -4.74 5.05
CA ASP A 60 -4.37 -6.09 5.17
C ASP A 60 -5.62 -6.07 6.08
N HIS A 61 -6.78 -6.09 5.46
CA HIS A 61 -8.08 -6.15 6.15
C HIS A 61 -8.50 -7.58 6.53
N GLY A 62 -7.57 -8.55 6.58
CA GLY A 62 -7.86 -9.95 6.89
C GLY A 62 -8.22 -10.78 5.65
N THR A 63 -7.83 -10.30 4.48
CA THR A 63 -8.03 -10.96 3.18
C THR A 63 -6.69 -10.97 2.48
N ALA A 64 -6.30 -12.10 1.88
CA ALA A 64 -5.04 -12.24 1.15
C ALA A 64 -5.02 -11.36 -0.13
N MET A 65 -4.80 -10.06 0.05
CA MET A 65 -4.80 -9.03 -1.00
C MET A 65 -3.49 -9.03 -1.81
N TYR A 66 -2.54 -9.90 -1.46
CA TYR A 66 -1.29 -10.06 -2.19
C TYR A 66 -0.93 -11.54 -2.29
N ASP A 67 -0.76 -12.02 -3.53
CA ASP A 67 -0.24 -13.35 -3.83
C ASP A 67 1.17 -13.24 -4.42
N ASN A 68 2.07 -14.15 -4.04
CA ASN A 68 3.48 -14.08 -4.47
C ASN A 68 3.68 -14.36 -5.97
N ILE A 69 2.68 -14.96 -6.65
CA ILE A 69 2.74 -15.33 -8.07
C ILE A 69 1.87 -14.36 -8.89
N GLN A 70 0.65 -14.09 -8.43
CA GLN A 70 -0.35 -13.27 -9.12
C GLN A 70 -0.27 -11.78 -8.76
N GLY A 71 0.50 -11.41 -7.73
CA GLY A 71 0.68 -10.04 -7.27
C GLY A 71 -0.52 -9.51 -6.50
N LEU A 72 -0.71 -8.18 -6.55
CA LEU A 72 -1.78 -7.48 -5.85
C LEU A 72 -3.17 -7.93 -6.36
N GLN A 73 -3.96 -8.49 -5.47
CA GLN A 73 -5.34 -8.89 -5.70
C GLN A 73 -6.27 -7.80 -5.18
N LEU A 74 -7.14 -7.28 -6.04
CA LEU A 74 -8.07 -6.22 -5.68
C LEU A 74 -9.43 -6.81 -5.32
N PRO A 75 -10.14 -6.24 -4.33
CA PRO A 75 -11.45 -6.74 -3.88
C PRO A 75 -12.49 -6.82 -5.01
N GLN A 76 -12.31 -6.04 -6.07
CA GLN A 76 -13.29 -5.85 -7.16
C GLN A 76 -13.12 -6.81 -8.34
N SER A 77 -12.10 -7.68 -8.35
CA SER A 77 -11.91 -8.65 -9.45
C SER A 77 -12.94 -9.79 -9.46
N ASN A 78 -13.91 -9.81 -8.53
CA ASN A 78 -14.94 -10.85 -8.39
C ASN A 78 -16.38 -10.33 -8.52
N GLN A 79 -16.66 -9.32 -9.36
CA GLN A 79 -18.05 -9.04 -9.76
C GLN A 79 -18.51 -10.03 -10.85
N ILE A 80 -18.88 -11.25 -10.44
CA ILE A 80 -19.74 -12.12 -11.26
C ILE A 80 -21.16 -11.56 -11.14
N LEU A 81 -21.57 -10.72 -12.09
CA LEU A 81 -22.97 -10.44 -12.34
C LEU A 81 -23.53 -11.60 -13.17
N ILE A 82 -24.26 -12.51 -12.52
CA ILE A 82 -25.15 -13.43 -13.24
C ILE A 82 -26.48 -12.69 -13.39
N ALA A 83 -26.92 -12.49 -14.64
CA ALA A 83 -28.27 -12.11 -15.00
C ALA A 83 -29.03 -13.33 -15.52
#